data_AF-A0A7L3NED4-F1
#
_entry.id   AF-A0A7L3NED4-F1
#
_cell.length_a   1.000
_cell.length_b   1.000
_cell.length_c   1.000
_cell.angle_alpha   90.00
_cell.angle_beta   90.00
_cell.angle_gamma   90.00
#
_symmetry.space_group_name_H-M   'P 1'
#
loop_
_entity.id
_entity.type
_entity.pdbx_description
1 polymer ?
#
loop_
_entity_poly.entity_id
_entity_poly.type
_entity_poly.pdbx_seq_one_letter_code
_entity_poly.pdbx_strand_id
1 'polypeptide(L)'
;MVDAFAGTWKLVDTANFDEYMKALGVGFATRQMAGFTKPTTIIEVEGDKITLKTQSTFKNTEISFKLGEEFDETTADDRHVK
;
A
#
# COMPACT_ATOMS: atom_id res chain seq x y z
N MET A 1 9.43 13.62 -12.89
CA MET A 1 10.06 12.27 -12.82
C MET A 1 9.27 11.30 -11.93
N VAL A 2 8.41 11.78 -11.02
CA VAL A 2 7.36 10.97 -10.35
C VAL A 2 6.06 10.89 -11.14
N ASP A 3 5.86 11.83 -12.07
CA ASP A 3 4.64 11.98 -12.87
C ASP A 3 4.33 10.74 -13.73
N ALA A 4 5.35 9.96 -14.08
CA ALA A 4 5.19 8.70 -14.81
C ALA A 4 4.45 7.62 -14.01
N PHE A 5 4.44 7.74 -12.67
CA PHE A 5 3.70 6.82 -11.79
C PHE A 5 2.27 7.28 -11.52
N ALA A 6 1.94 8.54 -11.84
CA ALA A 6 0.60 9.09 -11.61
C ALA A 6 -0.44 8.31 -12.43
N GLY A 7 -1.50 7.85 -11.76
CA GLY A 7 -2.55 7.06 -12.39
C GLY A 7 -3.14 6.00 -11.47
N THR A 8 -3.95 5.13 -12.08
CA THR A 8 -4.69 4.07 -11.40
C THR A 8 -4.21 2.71 -11.88
N TRP A 9 -3.68 1.93 -10.96
CA TRP A 9 -3.03 0.64 -11.21
C TRP A 9 -3.85 -0.47 -10.58
N LYS A 10 -4.07 -1.57 -11.31
CA LYS A 10 -4.72 -2.77 -10.78
C LYS A 10 -3.71 -3.88 -10.65
N LEU A 11 -3.71 -4.60 -9.53
CA LEU A 11 -2.87 -5.77 -9.34
C LEU A 11 -3.22 -6.85 -10.38
N VAL A 12 -2.24 -7.26 -11.19
CA VAL A 12 -2.39 -8.32 -12.19
C VAL A 12 -1.89 -9.66 -11.66
N ASP A 13 -0.72 -9.65 -11.03
CA ASP A 13 -0.04 -10.84 -10.52
C ASP A 13 0.68 -10.54 -9.20
N THR A 14 0.93 -11.59 -8.40
CA THR A 14 1.61 -11.49 -7.11
C THR A 14 2.35 -12.77 -6.78
N ALA A 15 3.55 -12.64 -6.20
CA ALA A 15 4.38 -13.75 -5.79
C ALA A 15 4.89 -13.55 -4.35
N ASN A 16 4.89 -14.62 -3.55
CA ASN A 16 5.39 -14.65 -2.16
C ASN A 16 4.75 -13.65 -1.17
N PHE A 17 3.57 -13.11 -1.47
CA PHE A 17 2.91 -12.12 -0.61
C PHE A 17 2.51 -12.67 0.78
N ASP A 18 2.11 -13.94 0.88
CA ASP A 18 1.81 -14.58 2.18
C ASP A 18 3.06 -14.65 3.07
N GLU A 19 4.20 -15.08 2.52
CA GLU A 19 5.46 -15.18 3.28
C GLU A 19 5.98 -13.80 3.69
N TYR A 20 5.82 -12.77 2.84
CA TYR A 20 6.12 -11.38 3.22
C TYR A 20 5.28 -10.92 4.41
N MET A 21 3.95 -11.09 4.35
CA MET A 21 3.07 -10.70 5.45
C MET A 21 3.35 -11.50 6.73
N LYS A 22 3.71 -12.78 6.61
CA LYS A 22 4.11 -13.63 7.74
C LYS A 22 5.39 -13.13 8.41
N ALA A 23 6.38 -12.70 7.63
CA ALA A 23 7.61 -12.10 8.16
C ALA A 23 7.35 -10.77 8.89
N LEU A 24 6.32 -10.03 8.47
CA LEU A 24 5.83 -8.83 9.18
C LEU A 24 5.03 -9.15 10.46
N GLY A 25 4.77 -10.42 10.77
CA GLY A 25 3.99 -10.84 11.94
C GLY A 25 2.47 -10.80 11.74
N VAL A 26 1.99 -10.61 10.51
CA VAL A 26 0.55 -10.59 10.20
C VAL A 26 -0.06 -11.97 10.44
N GLY A 27 -1.16 -12.04 11.18
CA GLY A 27 -1.85 -13.30 11.52
C GLY A 27 -2.38 -14.06 10.30
N PHE A 28 -2.38 -15.40 10.37
CA PHE A 28 -2.71 -16.30 9.24
C PHE A 28 -4.04 -15.96 8.55
N ALA A 29 -5.11 -15.73 9.31
CA ALA A 29 -6.42 -15.41 8.74
C ALA A 29 -6.40 -14.12 7.88
N THR A 30 -5.74 -13.07 8.37
CA THR A 30 -5.57 -11.80 7.64
C THR A 30 -4.79 -12.01 6.34
N ARG A 31 -3.73 -12.84 6.37
CA ARG A 31 -2.93 -13.12 5.18
C ARG A 31 -3.70 -13.85 4.08
N GLN A 32 -4.51 -14.83 4.47
CA GLN A 32 -5.37 -15.55 3.53
C GLN A 32 -6.36 -14.60 2.85
N MET A 33 -7.05 -13.75 3.63
CA MET A 33 -7.98 -12.75 3.07
C MET A 33 -7.27 -11.77 2.14
N ALA A 34 -6.12 -11.23 2.54
CA ALA A 34 -5.34 -10.29 1.75
C ALA A 34 -4.84 -10.91 0.43
N GLY A 35 -4.44 -12.19 0.44
CA GLY A 35 -3.97 -12.91 -0.74
C GLY A 35 -5.04 -13.12 -1.83
N PHE A 36 -6.33 -13.10 -1.46
CA PHE A 36 -7.43 -13.15 -2.44
C PHE A 36 -7.81 -11.78 -3.01
N THR A 37 -7.30 -10.68 -2.43
CA THR A 37 -7.61 -9.34 -2.92
C THR A 37 -6.82 -9.01 -4.18
N LYS A 38 -7.41 -8.18 -5.04
CA LYS A 38 -6.73 -7.52 -6.17
C LYS A 38 -6.84 -6.02 -5.96
N PRO A 39 -5.97 -5.43 -5.12
CA PRO A 39 -6.07 -4.02 -4.81
C PRO A 39 -5.90 -3.14 -6.05
N THR A 40 -6.54 -1.97 -6.01
CA THR A 40 -6.30 -0.87 -6.92
C THR A 40 -5.45 0.16 -6.21
N THR A 41 -4.31 0.52 -6.79
CA THR A 41 -3.40 1.55 -6.27
C THR A 41 -3.56 2.81 -7.11
N ILE A 42 -3.90 3.92 -6.47
CA ILE A 42 -4.04 5.22 -7.12
C ILE A 42 -2.89 6.10 -6.62
N ILE A 43 -2.15 6.69 -7.56
CA ILE A 43 -1.03 7.58 -7.29
C ILE A 43 -1.38 8.95 -7.87
N GLU A 44 -1.43 9.95 -6.99
CA GLU A 44 -1.70 11.34 -7.33
C GLU A 44 -0.45 12.17 -7.00
N VAL A 45 -0.09 13.10 -7.90
CA VAL A 45 1.08 13.97 -7.73
C VAL A 45 0.61 15.42 -7.84
N GLU A 46 0.83 16.19 -6.78
CA GLU A 46 0.48 17.61 -6.69
C GLU A 46 1.74 18.41 -6.29
N GLY A 47 2.48 18.88 -7.28
CA GLY A 47 3.76 19.55 -7.03
C GLY A 47 4.80 18.58 -6.46
N ASP A 48 5.21 18.80 -5.20
CA ASP A 48 6.14 17.93 -4.46
C ASP A 48 5.46 16.88 -3.58
N LYS A 49 4.13 16.97 -3.43
CA LYS A 49 3.32 16.05 -2.63
C LYS A 49 2.86 14.87 -3.47
N ILE A 50 3.03 13.66 -2.94
CA ILE A 50 2.57 12.41 -3.53
C ILE A 50 1.53 11.80 -2.59
N THR A 51 0.37 11.45 -3.14
CA THR A 51 -0.68 10.72 -2.41
C THR A 51 -0.80 9.33 -3.00
N LEU A 52 -0.70 8.31 -2.15
CA LEU A 52 -0.86 6.90 -2.53
C LEU A 52 -2.07 6.31 -1.80
N LYS A 53 -3.07 5.89 -2.58
CA LYS A 53 -4.29 5.24 -2.09
C LYS A 53 -4.26 3.78 -2.51
N THR A 54 -4.36 2.87 -1.56
CA THR A 54 -4.49 1.43 -1.84
C THR A 54 -5.88 0.99 -1.45
N GLN A 55 -6.69 0.60 -2.44
CA GLN A 55 -8.09 0.23 -2.25
C GLN A 55 -8.30 -1.26 -2.50
N SER A 56 -8.95 -1.95 -1.57
CA SER A 56 -9.30 -3.37 -1.68
C SER A 56 -10.65 -3.65 -1.01
N THR A 57 -11.20 -4.84 -1.24
CA THR A 57 -12.40 -5.29 -0.51
C THR A 57 -12.14 -5.58 0.96
N PHE A 58 -10.87 -5.62 1.38
CA PHE A 58 -10.48 -5.94 2.75
C PHE A 58 -10.22 -4.68 3.59
N LYS A 59 -9.30 -3.82 3.13
CA LYS A 59 -8.96 -2.56 3.80
C LYS A 59 -8.51 -1.53 2.74
N ASN A 60 -8.82 -0.27 3.01
CA ASN A 60 -8.35 0.86 2.23
C ASN A 60 -7.35 1.66 3.07
N THR A 61 -6.24 2.07 2.47
CA THR A 61 -5.25 2.95 3.09
C THR A 61 -4.94 4.13 2.19
N GLU A 62 -4.55 5.25 2.80
CA GLU A 62 -4.14 6.46 2.11
C GLU A 62 -2.97 7.08 2.88
N ILE A 63 -1.89 7.37 2.17
CA ILE A 63 -0.73 8.10 2.69
C ILE A 63 -0.42 9.29 1.79
N SER A 64 0.11 10.35 2.38
CA SER A 64 0.55 11.57 1.69
C SER A 64 1.95 11.91 2.17
N PHE A 65 2.91 12.02 1.25
CA PHE A 65 4.31 12.23 1.60
C PHE A 65 5.04 13.07 0.56
N LYS A 66 6.25 13.53 0.91
CA LYS A 66 7.20 14.18 0.00
C LYS A 66 8.45 13.33 -0.11
N LEU A 67 9.12 13.38 -1.25
CA LEU A 67 10.35 12.60 -1.44
C LEU A 67 11.48 13.15 -0.55
N GLY A 68 12.07 12.27 0.25
CA GLY A 68 13.20 12.60 1.13
C GLY A 68 12.81 13.21 2.47
N GLU A 69 11.52 13.34 2.78
CA GLU A 69 11.01 13.82 4.06
C GLU A 69 10.40 12.65 4.85
N GLU A 70 10.86 12.44 6.09
CA GLU A 70 10.33 11.45 7.03
C GLU A 70 8.88 11.81 7.42
N PHE A 71 8.02 10.81 7.60
CA PHE A 71 6.62 11.02 7.99
C PHE A 71 6.11 9.85 8.84
N ASP A 72 5.05 10.08 9.61
CA ASP A 72 4.39 9.01 10.37
C ASP A 72 3.41 8.23 9.49
N GLU A 73 3.50 6.90 9.49
CA GLU A 73 2.57 6.02 8.80
C GLU A 73 1.92 5.01 9.77
N THR A 74 0.60 4.87 9.67
CA THR A 74 -0.13 3.72 10.20
C THR A 74 -0.42 2.76 9.05
N THR A 75 0.21 1.58 9.07
CA THR A 75 0.11 0.60 7.98
C THR A 75 -1.24 -0.13 7.98
N ALA A 76 -1.56 -0.84 6.90
CA ALA A 76 -2.80 -1.61 6.78
C ALA A 76 -2.96 -2.69 7.86
N ASP A 77 -1.86 -3.17 8.46
CA ASP A 77 -1.85 -4.10 9.59
C ASP A 77 -1.67 -3.42 10.96
N ASP A 78 -2.01 -2.12 11.03
CA ASP A 78 -2.10 -1.30 12.25
C ASP A 78 -0.77 -1.10 13.00
N ARG A 79 0.36 -1.28 12.31
CA ARG A 79 1.67 -0.89 12.83
C ARG A 79 1.90 0.59 12.61
N HIS A 80 2.56 1.23 13.57
CA HIS A 80 2.95 2.63 13.49
C HIS A 80 4.44 2.69 13.19
N VAL A 81 4.81 3.35 12.10
CA VAL A 81 6.19 3.42 11.60
C VAL A 81 6.56 4.86 11.25
N LYS A 82 7.85 5.07 11.00
CA LYS A 82 8.48 6.30 10.51
C LYS A 82 9.00 6.07 9.09
#